data_AF-A0A356N9M6-F1
#
_entry.id   AF-A0A356N9M6-F1
#
_cell.length_a   1.000
_cell.length_b   1.000
_cell.length_c   1.000
_cell.angle_alpha   90.00
_cell.angle_beta   90.00
_cell.angle_gamma   90.00
#
_symmetry.space_group_name_H-M   'P 1'
#
loop_
_entity.id
_entity.type
_entity.pdbx_description
1 polymer ?
#
loop_
_entity_poly.entity_id
_entity_poly.type
_entity_poly.pdbx_seq_one_letter_code
_entity_poly.pdbx_strand_id
1 'polypeptide(L)'
;MQSFEEILRQTIDSLKKSAEFNEIVGKPIVNGDGTLVLPVSKISVGFVAGGADYESEKKVKSPVGVSGGGVSVTPIGFLVCGAQKKFVEVDGEENKWLELLKSVANVMKKD
;
A
#
# COMPACT_ATOMS: atom_id res chain seq x y z
N MET A 1 -10.15 19.97 8.82
CA MET A 1 -9.18 18.86 8.95
C MET A 1 -9.85 17.67 8.27
N GLN A 2 -9.35 17.20 7.13
CA GLN A 2 -9.99 16.05 6.45
C GLN A 2 -9.98 14.86 7.42
N SER A 3 -11.08 14.12 7.48
CA SER A 3 -11.09 12.91 8.30
C SER A 3 -10.15 11.88 7.69
N PHE A 4 -9.58 11.00 8.51
CA PHE A 4 -8.75 9.90 8.01
C PHE A 4 -9.53 9.04 7.00
N GLU A 5 -10.83 8.89 7.22
CA GLU A 5 -11.74 8.19 6.32
C GLU A 5 -11.87 8.87 4.95
N GLU A 6 -11.93 10.21 4.90
CA GLU A 6 -11.93 10.96 3.64
C GLU A 6 -10.62 10.78 2.87
N ILE A 7 -9.48 10.80 3.56
CA ILE A 7 -8.16 10.58 2.95
C ILE A 7 -8.08 9.16 2.38
N LEU A 8 -8.50 8.15 3.14
CA LEU A 8 -8.55 6.77 2.67
C LEU A 8 -9.44 6.61 1.44
N ARG A 9 -10.63 7.19 1.48
CA ARG A 9 -11.57 7.13 0.36
C ARG A 9 -11.01 7.80 -0.88
N GLN A 10 -10.46 9.02 -0.76
CA GLN A 10 -9.80 9.72 -1.86
C GLN A 10 -8.62 8.92 -2.42
N THR A 11 -7.86 8.26 -1.55
CA THR A 11 -6.73 7.41 -1.95
C THR A 11 -7.22 6.22 -2.78
N ILE A 12 -8.23 5.49 -2.32
CA ILE A 12 -8.81 4.36 -3.05
C ILE A 12 -9.43 4.81 -4.38
N ASP A 13 -10.13 5.94 -4.39
CA ASP A 13 -10.72 6.49 -5.62
C ASP A 13 -9.64 6.93 -6.61
N SER A 14 -8.53 7.49 -6.13
CA SER A 14 -7.37 7.84 -6.96
C SER A 14 -6.69 6.59 -7.55
N LEU A 15 -6.53 5.53 -6.75
CA LEU A 15 -6.01 4.25 -7.24
C LEU A 15 -6.89 3.68 -8.34
N LYS A 16 -8.22 3.64 -8.16
CA LYS A 16 -9.16 3.13 -9.18
C LYS A 16 -9.13 3.93 -10.48
N LYS A 17 -8.82 5.23 -10.40
CA LYS A 17 -8.66 6.10 -11.57
C LYS A 17 -7.30 5.95 -12.24
N SER A 18 -6.32 5.35 -11.57
CA SER A 18 -5.01 5.06 -12.15
C SER A 18 -5.14 3.98 -13.22
N ALA A 19 -4.62 4.24 -14.41
CA ALA A 19 -4.74 3.35 -15.56
C ALA A 19 -4.18 1.94 -15.28
N GLU A 20 -3.10 1.86 -14.51
CA GLU A 20 -2.38 0.62 -14.19
C GLU A 20 -3.05 -0.20 -13.08
N PHE A 21 -3.98 0.38 -12.31
CA PHE A 21 -4.61 -0.32 -11.18
C PHE A 21 -5.42 -1.54 -11.64
N ASN A 22 -6.11 -1.42 -12.77
CA ASN A 22 -6.87 -2.53 -13.34
C ASN A 22 -5.97 -3.66 -13.87
N GLU A 23 -4.72 -3.37 -14.20
CA GLU A 23 -3.75 -4.37 -14.65
C GLU A 23 -3.16 -5.14 -13.47
N ILE A 24 -2.91 -4.45 -12.35
CA ILE A 24 -2.37 -5.06 -11.12
C ILE A 24 -3.44 -5.82 -10.32
N VAL A 25 -4.67 -5.29 -10.23
CA VAL A 25 -5.78 -5.95 -9.53
C VAL A 25 -6.51 -6.93 -10.44
N GLY A 26 -6.55 -6.67 -11.75
CA GLY A 26 -7.22 -7.54 -12.72
C GLY A 26 -8.74 -7.44 -12.69
N LYS A 27 -9.37 -7.98 -13.75
CA LYS A 27 -10.83 -8.15 -13.84
C LYS A 27 -11.17 -9.63 -13.65
N PRO A 28 -12.37 -9.97 -13.15
CA PRO A 28 -12.81 -11.36 -13.12
C PRO A 28 -12.84 -11.95 -14.54
N ILE A 29 -12.36 -13.19 -14.67
CA ILE A 29 -12.29 -13.90 -15.95
C ILE A 29 -13.30 -15.03 -15.88
N VAL A 30 -14.17 -15.12 -16.89
CA VAL A 30 -15.16 -16.20 -17.02
C VAL A 30 -14.73 -17.10 -18.17
N ASN A 31 -14.50 -18.37 -17.86
CA ASN A 31 -14.21 -19.39 -18.87
C ASN A 31 -15.52 -19.89 -19.50
N GLY A 32 -15.41 -20.46 -20.71
CA GLY A 32 -16.57 -20.97 -21.46
C GLY A 32 -17.32 -22.13 -20.78
N ASP A 33 -16.72 -22.77 -19.79
CA ASP A 33 -17.31 -23.80 -18.93
C ASP A 33 -18.07 -23.24 -17.72
N GLY A 34 -18.13 -21.91 -17.57
CA GLY A 34 -18.75 -21.23 -16.44
C GLY A 34 -17.83 -21.07 -15.21
N THR A 35 -16.58 -21.52 -15.28
CA THR A 35 -15.60 -21.31 -14.22
C THR A 35 -15.22 -19.83 -14.14
N LEU A 36 -15.32 -19.24 -12.95
CA LEU A 36 -14.98 -17.85 -12.66
C LEU A 36 -13.63 -17.77 -11.93
N VAL A 37 -12.69 -17.02 -12.50
CA VAL A 37 -11.39 -16.72 -11.88
C VAL A 37 -11.39 -15.29 -11.39
N LEU A 38 -11.27 -15.11 -10.09
CA LEU A 38 -11.28 -13.82 -9.40
C LEU A 38 -9.88 -13.49 -8.88
N PRO A 39 -9.19 -12.52 -9.47
CA PRO A 39 -7.95 -11.99 -8.88
C PRO A 39 -8.22 -11.39 -7.50
N VAL A 40 -7.31 -11.62 -6.56
CA VAL A 40 -7.37 -11.05 -5.21
C VAL A 40 -6.06 -10.33 -4.93
N SER A 41 -6.16 -9.08 -4.49
CA SER A 41 -5.01 -8.23 -4.16
C SER A 41 -5.20 -7.58 -2.79
N LYS A 42 -4.11 -7.48 -2.02
CA LYS A 42 -4.02 -6.76 -0.75
C LYS A 42 -3.65 -5.30 -1.01
N ILE A 43 -4.42 -4.38 -0.45
CA ILE A 43 -4.09 -2.95 -0.46
C ILE A 43 -3.60 -2.57 0.94
N SER A 44 -2.41 -1.99 1.02
CA SER A 44 -1.83 -1.49 2.28
C SER A 44 -1.60 0.01 2.15
N VAL A 45 -2.08 0.78 3.14
CA VAL A 45 -1.91 2.23 3.19
C VAL A 45 -1.18 2.58 4.47
N GLY A 46 -0.08 3.32 4.36
CA GLY A 46 0.71 3.79 5.48
C GLY A 46 0.85 5.31 5.45
N PHE A 47 0.71 5.95 6.60
CA PHE A 47 0.94 7.38 6.76
C PHE A 47 1.87 7.60 7.94
N VAL A 48 2.82 8.52 7.75
CA VAL A 48 3.71 9.02 8.78
C VAL A 48 3.46 10.51 8.92
N ALA A 49 3.29 10.96 10.16
CA ALA A 49 3.23 12.37 10.51
C ALA A 49 4.06 12.56 11.77
N GLY A 50 4.93 13.55 11.75
CA GLY A 50 5.81 13.89 12.86
C GLY A 50 6.07 15.39 12.87
N GLY A 51 6.29 15.96 14.05
CA GLY A 51 6.63 17.36 14.21
C GLY A 51 7.76 17.54 15.20
N ALA A 52 8.61 18.53 14.97
CA ALA A 52 9.63 18.96 15.91
C ALA A 52 9.50 20.46 16.13
N ASP A 53 9.48 20.88 17.39
CA ASP A 53 9.61 22.29 17.72
C ASP A 53 11.10 22.62 17.78
N TYR A 54 11.56 23.46 16.84
CA TYR A 54 12.92 24.00 16.90
C TYR A 54 12.92 25.29 17.71
N GLU A 55 13.71 25.32 18.79
CA GLU A 55 13.97 26.55 19.54
C GLU A 55 15.20 27.22 18.95
N SER A 56 14.99 28.26 18.14
CA SER A 56 16.08 29.08 17.61
C SER A 56 16.51 30.12 18.66
N GLU A 57 17.81 30.48 18.71
CA GLU A 57 18.37 31.46 19.66
C GLU A 57 17.64 32.83 19.64
N LYS A 58 16.83 33.08 18.61
CA LYS A 58 15.94 34.23 18.50
C LYS A 58 14.51 33.96 18.99
N LYS A 59 14.26 33.23 20.09
CA LYS A 59 12.94 33.12 20.79
C LYS A 59 11.69 32.96 19.91
N VAL A 60 11.81 32.45 18.69
CA VAL A 60 10.68 32.12 17.80
C VAL A 60 10.63 30.61 17.75
N LYS A 61 9.67 30.03 18.49
CA LYS A 61 9.29 28.63 18.33
C LYS A 61 8.58 28.49 17.00
N SER A 62 9.24 27.87 16.02
CA SER A 62 8.62 27.53 14.75
C SER A 62 8.45 26.01 14.69
N PRO A 63 7.21 25.50 14.65
CA PRO A 63 6.98 24.07 14.48
C PRO A 63 7.42 23.65 13.07
N VAL A 64 8.23 22.60 12.98
CA VAL A 64 8.58 21.93 11.72
C VAL A 64 7.80 20.64 11.64
N GLY A 65 6.91 20.52 10.66
CA GLY A 65 6.13 19.31 10.41
C GLY A 65 6.72 18.52 9.25
N VAL A 66 6.75 17.19 9.39
CA VAL A 66 7.02 16.23 8.32
C VAL A 66 5.82 15.31 8.22
N SER A 67 5.26 15.19 7.03
CA SER A 67 4.25 14.19 6.72
C SER A 67 4.64 13.43 5.46
N GLY A 68 4.25 12.17 5.39
CA GLY A 68 4.48 11.28 4.27
C GLY A 68 3.44 10.17 4.27
N GLY A 69 3.19 9.59 3.11
CA GLY A 69 2.27 8.47 2.98
C GLY A 69 2.62 7.62 1.79
N GLY A 70 2.20 6.37 1.84
CA GLY A 70 2.44 5.39 0.80
C GLY A 70 1.26 4.44 0.67
N VAL A 71 1.03 4.00 -0.56
CA VAL A 71 0.05 2.96 -0.87
C VAL A 71 0.78 1.86 -1.59
N SER A 72 0.52 0.62 -1.18
CA SER A 72 1.01 -0.56 -1.86
C SER A 72 -0.16 -1.46 -2.24
N VAL A 73 -0.14 -1.98 -3.46
CA VAL A 73 -1.08 -2.98 -3.95
C VAL A 73 -0.27 -4.23 -4.26
N THR A 74 -0.61 -5.34 -3.63
CA THR A 74 0.11 -6.60 -3.73
C THR A 74 -0.86 -7.70 -4.18
N PRO A 75 -0.70 -8.28 -5.38
CA PRO A 75 -1.46 -9.46 -5.78
C PRO A 75 -1.18 -10.60 -4.80
N ILE A 76 -2.23 -11.20 -4.23
CA ILE A 76 -2.10 -12.31 -3.28
C ILE A 76 -2.45 -13.67 -3.91
N GLY A 77 -3.28 -13.67 -4.96
CA GLY A 77 -3.71 -14.92 -5.57
C GLY A 77 -4.95 -14.79 -6.44
N PHE A 78 -5.49 -15.93 -6.83
CA PHE A 78 -6.69 -16.08 -7.63
C PHE A 78 -7.66 -17.03 -6.94
N LEU A 79 -8.89 -16.57 -6.73
CA LEU A 79 -10.00 -17.41 -6.30
C LEU A 79 -10.68 -18.00 -7.54
N VAL A 80 -10.56 -19.32 -7.71
CA VAL A 80 -11.20 -20.09 -8.77
C VAL A 80 -12.51 -20.66 -8.25
N CYS A 81 -13.60 -20.26 -8.89
CA CYS A 81 -14.98 -20.65 -8.60
C CYS A 81 -15.52 -21.43 -9.80
N GLY A 82 -15.31 -22.75 -9.80
CA GLY A 82 -15.91 -23.68 -10.76
C GLY A 82 -16.78 -24.71 -10.02
N ALA A 83 -16.70 -25.97 -10.42
CA ALA A 83 -17.33 -27.08 -9.68
C ALA A 83 -16.85 -27.19 -8.22
N GLN A 84 -15.61 -26.78 -7.97
CA GLN A 84 -15.05 -26.62 -6.62
C GLN A 84 -14.49 -25.20 -6.47
N LYS A 85 -14.50 -24.68 -5.24
CA LYS A 85 -13.91 -23.39 -4.91
C LYS A 85 -12.47 -23.62 -4.44
N LYS A 86 -11.50 -23.01 -5.10
CA LYS A 86 -10.07 -23.14 -4.78
C LYS A 86 -9.39 -21.79 -4.83
N PHE A 87 -8.57 -21.49 -3.83
CA PHE A 87 -7.67 -20.33 -3.87
C PHE A 87 -6.29 -20.78 -4.35
N VAL A 88 -5.69 -20.01 -5.25
CA VAL A 88 -4.35 -20.22 -5.80
C VAL A 88 -3.51 -19.02 -5.40
N GLU A 89 -2.54 -19.23 -4.52
CA GLU A 89 -1.64 -18.18 -4.05
C GLU A 89 -0.60 -17.82 -5.11
N VAL A 90 -0.27 -16.54 -5.19
CA VAL A 90 0.91 -16.08 -5.93
C VAL A 90 2.05 -15.98 -4.91
N ASP A 91 3.08 -16.82 -5.07
CA ASP A 91 4.30 -16.72 -4.25
C ASP A 91 4.97 -15.36 -4.50
N GLY A 92 4.83 -14.46 -3.53
CA GLY A 92 5.44 -13.13 -3.55
C GLY A 92 6.63 -13.09 -2.62
N GLU A 93 7.83 -12.78 -3.13
CA GLU A 93 9.01 -12.56 -2.29
C GLU A 93 8.78 -11.44 -1.26
N GLU A 94 8.55 -11.84 -0.01
CA GLU A 94 8.22 -10.98 1.14
C GLU A 94 9.41 -10.10 1.63
N ASN A 95 10.58 -10.21 0.99
CA ASN A 95 11.84 -9.74 1.59
C ASN A 95 12.25 -8.29 1.25
N LYS A 96 11.70 -7.64 0.21
CA LYS A 96 12.22 -6.33 -0.24
C LYS A 96 12.03 -5.18 0.76
N TRP A 97 10.92 -5.17 1.51
CA TRP A 97 10.67 -4.14 2.52
C TRP A 97 11.53 -4.29 3.78
N LEU A 98 11.77 -5.54 4.19
CA LEU A 98 12.67 -5.84 5.30
C LEU A 98 14.11 -5.45 4.95
N GLU A 99 14.55 -5.66 3.71
CA GLU A 99 15.86 -5.24 3.23
C GLU A 99 16.00 -3.71 3.20
N LEU A 100 14.96 -2.97 2.80
CA LEU A 100 14.96 -1.50 2.89
C LEU A 100 15.03 -1.00 4.34
N LEU A 101 14.25 -1.60 5.25
CA LEU A 101 14.29 -1.25 6.66
C LEU A 101 15.66 -1.55 7.30
N LYS A 102 16.25 -2.70 6.97
CA LYS A 102 17.62 -3.04 7.40
C LYS A 102 18.66 -2.07 6.84
N SER A 103 18.49 -1.64 5.59
CA SER A 103 19.38 -0.66 4.95
C SER A 103 19.32 0.69 5.66
N VAL A 104 18.11 1.18 5.97
CA VAL A 104 17.91 2.42 6.75
C VAL A 104 18.48 2.28 8.17
N ALA A 105 18.23 1.16 8.84
CA ALA A 105 18.74 0.90 10.19
C ALA A 105 20.28 0.81 10.22
N ASN A 106 20.90 0.25 9.18
CA ASN A 106 22.37 0.19 9.07
C ASN A 106 22.99 1.58 8.82
N VAL A 107 22.30 2.48 8.11
CA VAL A 107 22.75 3.87 7.97
C VAL A 107 22.65 4.62 9.30
N MET A 108 21.59 4.40 10.07
CA MET A 108 21.44 5.01 11.41
C MET A 108 22.42 4.48 12.46
N LYS A 109 22.99 3.27 12.28
CA LYS A 109 23.98 2.69 13.20
C LYS A 109 25.43 3.06 12.86
N LYS A 110 25.66 3.84 11.80
CA LYS A 110 27.01 4.15 11.31
C LYS A 110 27.60 5.44 11.89
N ASP A 111 26.95 6.04 12.89
CA ASP A 111 27.49 7.13 13.72
C ASP A 111 27.55 6.73 15.20
#